data_AF-A0A5J6FIY6-F1
#
_entry.id   AF-A0A5J6FIY6-F1
#
_cell.length_a   1.000
_cell.length_b   1.000
_cell.length_c   1.000
_cell.angle_alpha   90.00
_cell.angle_beta   90.00
_cell.angle_gamma   90.00
#
_symmetry.space_group_name_H-M   'P 1'
#
loop_
_entity.id
_entity.type
_entity.pdbx_description
1 polymer ?
#
loop_
_entity_poly.entity_id
_entity_poly.type
_entity_poly.pdbx_seq_one_letter_code
_entity_poly.pdbx_strand_id
1 'polypeptide(L)'
;MPVLLFRMGIGPLFRGRLLLLVHTGRLTGEPRRTVLEVVGTGEMGGRRTWTLASGFGPRADWYRNLRRTPQAVVQAGRGYHAVSARFPAPEEGGELMARYADRHPRTARRLCAFMGFPVDGSAEDYRRAGASIPFVVLVEDLS
;
A
#
# COMPACT_ATOMS: atom_id res chain seq x y z
N MET A 1 -10.86 -7.07 13.89
CA MET A 1 -10.68 -8.26 13.04
C MET A 1 -9.18 -8.56 12.92
N PRO A 2 -8.65 -9.60 13.60
CA PRO A 2 -7.23 -9.91 13.57
C PRO A 2 -6.81 -10.63 12.27
N VAL A 3 -5.75 -10.12 11.64
CA VAL A 3 -4.73 -10.82 10.84
C VAL A 3 -5.19 -11.94 9.90
N LEU A 4 -5.66 -11.64 8.67
CA LEU A 4 -5.57 -12.64 7.57
C LEU A 4 -5.78 -12.14 6.13
N LEU A 5 -5.25 -10.99 5.70
CA LEU A 5 -5.48 -10.54 4.31
C LEU A 5 -4.23 -10.47 3.42
N PHE A 6 -3.22 -11.31 3.70
CA PHE A 6 -2.20 -11.63 2.70
C PHE A 6 -1.64 -13.06 2.77
N ARG A 7 -2.52 -14.07 2.90
CA ARG A 7 -2.12 -15.50 2.76
C ARG A 7 -3.02 -16.34 1.85
N MET A 8 -3.90 -15.76 1.03
CA MET A 8 -4.68 -16.52 0.05
C MET A 8 -3.95 -16.66 -1.29
N GLY A 9 -2.86 -17.43 -1.29
CA GLY A 9 -2.29 -18.01 -2.53
C GLY A 9 -1.13 -17.27 -3.19
N ILE A 10 -0.67 -16.16 -2.61
CA ILE A 10 0.37 -15.32 -3.22
C ILE A 10 1.70 -15.24 -2.44
N GLY A 11 1.75 -15.76 -1.21
CA GLY A 11 2.91 -15.64 -0.29
C GLY A 11 4.33 -15.81 -0.88
N PRO A 12 4.58 -16.77 -1.79
CA PRO A 12 5.91 -16.94 -2.42
C PRO A 12 6.31 -15.83 -3.42
N LEU A 13 5.37 -15.05 -3.95
CA LEU A 13 5.66 -14.00 -4.95
C LEU A 13 6.29 -12.72 -4.35
N PHE A 14 6.22 -12.53 -3.04
CA PHE A 14 6.42 -11.20 -2.43
C PHE A 14 7.76 -10.99 -1.74
N ARG A 15 8.67 -11.99 -1.77
CA ARG A 15 10.12 -11.88 -1.44
C ARG A 15 10.48 -10.83 -0.37
N GLY A 16 9.79 -10.83 0.78
CA GLY A 16 10.13 -9.96 1.91
C GLY A 16 9.60 -8.51 1.88
N ARG A 17 8.66 -8.16 0.99
CA ARG A 17 8.07 -6.81 0.89
C ARG A 17 6.81 -6.64 1.74
N LEU A 18 6.88 -7.10 2.99
CA LEU A 18 5.79 -6.93 3.95
C LEU A 18 6.19 -5.89 4.98
N LEU A 19 5.20 -5.12 5.44
CA LEU A 19 5.32 -4.33 6.66
C LEU A 19 4.17 -4.64 7.61
N LEU A 20 4.41 -4.48 8.91
CA LEU A 20 3.35 -4.46 9.91
C LEU A 20 2.94 -3.01 10.13
N LEU A 21 1.71 -2.67 9.78
CA LEU A 21 1.10 -1.38 10.10
C LEU A 21 0.41 -1.46 11.46
N VAL A 22 0.78 -0.59 12.38
CA VAL A 22 0.08 -0.30 13.63
C VAL A 22 -0.67 1.01 13.46
N HIS A 23 -2.00 0.97 13.49
CA HIS A 23 -2.89 2.12 13.22
C HIS A 23 -4.01 2.23 14.24
N THR A 24 -4.65 3.39 14.31
CA THR A 24 -5.72 3.68 15.28
C THR A 24 -7.08 3.25 14.75
N GLY A 25 -7.78 2.38 15.48
CA GLY A 25 -9.13 1.95 15.13
C GLY A 25 -10.13 3.10 15.15
N ARG A 26 -10.70 3.48 14.01
CA ARG A 26 -11.59 4.65 13.92
C ARG A 26 -12.85 4.57 14.80
N LEU A 27 -13.33 3.38 15.14
CA LEU A 27 -14.52 3.25 16.01
C LEU A 27 -14.15 3.22 17.49
N THR A 28 -12.98 2.68 17.82
CA THR A 28 -12.63 2.30 19.19
C THR A 28 -11.51 3.14 19.78
N GLY A 29 -10.75 3.89 18.98
CA GLY A 29 -9.49 4.52 19.42
C GLY A 29 -8.34 3.52 19.65
N GLU A 30 -8.66 2.24 19.85
CA GLU A 30 -7.64 1.20 20.13
C GLU A 30 -6.66 0.93 18.98
N PRO A 31 -5.39 0.63 19.29
CA PRO A 31 -4.40 0.17 18.32
C PRO A 31 -4.86 -1.10 17.57
N ARG A 32 -4.65 -1.10 16.26
CA ARG A 32 -4.92 -2.21 15.34
C ARG A 32 -3.65 -2.55 14.57
N ARG A 33 -3.49 -3.82 14.24
CA ARG A 33 -2.33 -4.37 13.55
C ARG A 33 -2.75 -4.98 12.22
N THR A 34 -2.07 -4.63 11.14
CA THR A 34 -2.36 -5.15 9.80
C THR A 34 -1.05 -5.36 9.04
N VAL A 35 -0.82 -6.59 8.56
CA VAL A 35 0.32 -6.87 7.67
C VAL A 35 -0.09 -6.53 6.25
N LEU A 36 0.70 -5.71 5.58
CA LEU A 36 0.43 -5.19 4.24
C LEU A 36 1.63 -5.42 3.32
N GLU A 37 1.34 -5.60 2.04
CA GLU A 37 2.37 -5.62 1.00
C GLU A 37 2.77 -4.19 0.60
N VAL A 38 4.07 -3.98 0.46
CA VAL A 38 4.65 -2.74 -0.07
C VAL A 38 4.85 -2.86 -1.57
N VAL A 39 4.14 -2.02 -2.32
CA VAL A 39 4.24 -1.93 -3.78
C VAL A 39 5.28 -0.90 -4.23
N GLY A 40 5.89 -0.16 -3.31
CA GLY A 40 7.01 0.71 -3.64
C GLY A 40 7.68 1.27 -2.41
N THR A 41 8.98 1.51 -2.50
CA THR A 41 9.74 2.29 -1.53
C THR A 41 10.43 3.44 -2.25
N GLY A 42 10.64 4.54 -1.54
CA GLY A 42 11.32 5.71 -2.07
C GLY A 42 11.55 6.75 -1.00
N GLU A 43 11.81 7.98 -1.41
CA GLU A 43 12.03 9.11 -0.50
C GLU A 43 11.18 10.31 -0.93
N MET A 44 10.74 11.11 0.04
CA MET A 44 10.00 12.35 -0.19
C MET A 44 10.48 13.40 0.81
N GLY A 45 11.11 14.47 0.31
CA GLY A 45 11.72 15.50 1.16
C GLY A 45 12.79 14.94 2.11
N GLY A 46 13.59 13.97 1.64
CA GLY A 46 14.62 13.30 2.45
C GLY A 46 14.10 12.27 3.46
N ARG A 47 12.79 12.02 3.49
CA ARG A 47 12.13 11.08 4.41
C ARG A 47 11.78 9.78 3.67
N ARG A 48 11.97 8.63 4.31
CA ARG A 48 11.62 7.34 3.70
C ARG A 48 10.13 7.23 3.46
N THR A 49 9.77 6.53 2.40
CA THR A 49 8.37 6.27 2.06
C THR A 49 8.10 4.82 1.72
N TRP A 50 6.89 4.38 2.06
CA TRP A 50 6.33 3.08 1.67
C TRP A 50 4.99 3.30 0.99
N THR A 51 4.86 2.82 -0.24
CA THR A 51 3.61 2.85 -1.00
C THR A 51 2.88 1.53 -0.80
N LEU A 52 1.61 1.62 -0.43
CA LEU A 52 0.69 0.52 -0.19
C LEU A 52 -0.48 0.61 -1.17
N ALA A 53 -0.95 -0.53 -1.68
CA ALA A 53 -2.17 -0.61 -2.47
C ALA A 53 -3.28 -1.27 -1.65
N SER A 54 -4.47 -0.67 -1.60
CA SER A 54 -5.64 -1.31 -0.99
C SER A 54 -6.32 -2.26 -1.97
N GLY A 55 -5.88 -3.53 -1.96
CA GLY A 55 -6.42 -4.57 -2.84
C GLY A 55 -7.91 -4.90 -2.63
N PHE A 56 -8.47 -4.59 -1.45
CA PHE A 56 -9.91 -4.73 -1.15
C PHE A 56 -10.67 -3.39 -1.31
N GLY A 57 -10.07 -2.44 -2.01
CA GLY A 57 -10.66 -1.14 -2.27
C GLY A 57 -10.68 -0.22 -1.04
N PRO A 58 -11.37 0.93 -1.13
CA PRO A 58 -11.37 1.96 -0.09
C PRO A 58 -12.16 1.56 1.17
N ARG A 59 -12.81 0.40 1.15
CA ARG A 59 -13.61 -0.12 2.28
C ARG A 59 -12.78 -0.89 3.31
N ALA A 60 -11.52 -1.20 3.00
CA ALA A 60 -10.63 -1.88 3.94
C ALA A 60 -10.50 -1.07 5.24
N ASP A 61 -10.65 -1.74 6.40
CA ASP A 61 -10.69 -1.04 7.69
C ASP A 61 -9.39 -0.27 7.97
N TRP A 62 -8.22 -0.82 7.65
CA TRP A 62 -6.94 -0.12 7.82
C TRP A 62 -6.86 1.16 6.98
N TYR A 63 -7.38 1.13 5.75
CA TYR A 63 -7.40 2.31 4.87
C TYR A 63 -8.32 3.39 5.44
N ARG A 64 -9.52 3.00 5.88
CA ARG A 64 -10.48 3.92 6.51
C ARG A 64 -9.99 4.47 7.85
N ASN A 65 -9.24 3.67 8.60
CA ASN A 65 -8.61 4.09 9.84
C ASN A 65 -7.54 5.15 9.58
N LEU A 66 -6.62 4.93 8.63
CA LEU A 66 -5.61 5.92 8.24
C LEU A 66 -6.24 7.20 7.67
N ARG A 67 -7.37 7.11 6.96
CA ARG A 67 -8.11 8.29 6.48
C ARG A 67 -8.60 9.17 7.64
N ARG A 68 -8.94 8.57 8.79
CA ARG A 68 -9.39 9.31 9.98
C ARG A 68 -8.24 9.73 10.89
N THR A 69 -7.23 8.88 11.03
CA THR A 69 -6.04 9.13 11.86
C THR A 69 -4.81 8.74 11.05
N PRO A 70 -4.19 9.69 10.33
CA PRO A 70 -3.08 9.42 9.42
C PRO A 70 -1.80 8.94 10.11
N GLN A 71 -1.63 9.24 11.39
CA GLN A 71 -0.47 8.84 12.19
C GLN A 71 -0.51 7.34 12.49
N ALA A 72 0.61 6.68 12.25
CA ALA A 72 0.77 5.26 12.46
C ALA A 72 2.23 4.92 12.77
N VAL A 73 2.47 3.65 13.10
CA VAL A 73 3.82 3.08 13.17
C VAL A 73 3.89 1.93 12.19
N VAL A 74 4.96 1.87 11.41
CA VAL A 74 5.27 0.68 10.60
C VAL A 74 6.47 -0.05 11.15
N GLN A 75 6.39 -1.38 11.18
CA GLN A 75 7.56 -2.23 11.30
C GLN A 75 7.97 -2.66 9.89
N ALA A 76 9.12 -2.20 9.43
CA ALA A 76 9.72 -2.59 8.16
C ALA A 76 11.03 -3.35 8.46
N GLY A 77 11.06 -4.64 8.13
CA GLY A 77 12.17 -5.51 8.57
C GLY A 77 12.27 -5.55 10.09
N ARG A 78 13.41 -5.10 10.64
CA ARG A 78 13.65 -5.04 12.10
C ARG A 78 13.37 -3.67 12.72
N GLY A 79 13.16 -2.63 11.91
CA GLY A 79 12.99 -1.26 12.38
C GLY A 79 11.52 -0.89 12.56
N TYR A 80 11.24 -0.03 13.55
CA TYR A 80 9.95 0.64 13.72
C TYR A 80 10.09 2.10 13.34
N HIS A 81 9.13 2.61 12.58
CA HIS A 81 9.14 3.96 12.04
C HIS A 81 7.79 4.63 12.32
N ALA A 82 7.79 5.78 12.99
CA ALA A 82 6.63 6.65 13.03
C ALA A 82 6.38 7.17 11.61
N VAL A 83 5.12 7.15 11.16
CA VAL A 83 4.76 7.56 9.81
C VAL A 83 3.45 8.34 9.80
N SER A 84 3.34 9.21 8.81
CA SER A 84 2.09 9.87 8.43
C SER A 84 1.61 9.36 7.08
N ALA A 85 0.33 8.98 7.00
CA ALA A 85 -0.31 8.53 5.77
C ALA A 85 -0.71 9.68 4.85
N ARG A 86 -0.26 9.63 3.61
CA ARG A 86 -0.69 10.50 2.50
C ARG A 86 -1.50 9.68 1.50
N PHE A 87 -2.57 10.29 0.98
CA PHE A 87 -3.45 9.68 -0.01
C PHE A 87 -3.21 10.37 -1.35
N PRO A 88 -2.52 9.72 -2.31
CA PRO A 88 -2.24 10.31 -3.61
C PRO A 88 -3.52 10.57 -4.40
N ALA A 89 -3.48 11.56 -5.28
CA ALA A 89 -4.51 11.79 -6.28
C ALA A 89 -4.55 10.64 -7.31
N PRO A 90 -5.66 10.44 -8.04
CA PRO A 90 -5.77 9.38 -9.05
C PRO A 90 -4.62 9.38 -10.06
N GLU A 91 -4.24 10.54 -10.58
CA GLU A 91 -3.17 10.69 -11.57
C GLU A 91 -1.83 10.20 -11.01
N GLU A 92 -1.54 10.57 -9.77
CA GLU A 92 -0.35 10.09 -9.06
C GLU A 92 -0.42 8.58 -8.78
N GLY A 93 -1.59 8.04 -8.47
CA GLY A 93 -1.84 6.61 -8.35
C GLY A 93 -1.53 5.85 -9.64
N GLY A 94 -1.91 6.43 -10.79
CA GLY A 94 -1.54 5.93 -12.11
C GLY A 94 -0.04 5.80 -12.29
N GLU A 95 0.69 6.87 -11.99
CA GLU A 95 2.16 6.90 -12.08
C GLU A 95 2.83 5.92 -11.11
N LEU A 96 2.28 5.75 -9.90
CA LEU A 96 2.78 4.75 -8.94
C LEU A 96 2.64 3.33 -9.50
N MET A 97 1.49 3.01 -10.10
CA MET A 97 1.24 1.69 -10.67
C MET A 97 2.11 1.42 -11.90
N ALA A 98 2.28 2.41 -12.79
CA ALA A 98 3.14 2.30 -13.96
C ALA A 98 4.61 2.05 -13.55
N ARG A 99 5.13 2.80 -12.58
CA ARG A 99 6.48 2.57 -12.03
C ARG A 99 6.62 1.20 -11.37
N TYR A 100 5.59 0.72 -10.68
CA TYR A 100 5.61 -0.64 -10.12
C TYR A 100 5.65 -1.70 -11.23
N ALA A 101 4.88 -1.51 -12.30
CA ALA A 101 4.84 -2.42 -13.43
C ALA A 101 6.14 -2.49 -14.22
N ASP A 102 6.83 -1.36 -14.39
CA ASP A 102 8.15 -1.31 -15.02
C ASP A 102 9.16 -2.20 -14.27
N ARG A 103 9.18 -2.12 -12.94
CA ARG A 103 10.09 -2.92 -12.09
C ARG A 103 9.64 -4.37 -11.92
N HIS A 104 8.32 -4.63 -11.95
CA HIS A 104 7.74 -5.91 -11.58
C HIS A 104 6.60 -6.34 -12.52
N PRO A 105 6.84 -6.48 -13.83
CA PRO A 105 5.77 -6.59 -14.84
C PRO A 105 4.85 -7.79 -14.61
N ARG A 106 5.42 -8.96 -14.28
CA ARG A 106 4.62 -10.18 -13.99
C ARG A 106 3.77 -10.04 -12.73
N THR A 107 4.32 -9.40 -11.69
CA THR A 107 3.60 -9.22 -10.41
C THR A 107 2.54 -8.14 -10.54
N ALA A 108 2.84 -7.04 -11.21
CA ALA A 108 1.90 -5.97 -11.50
C ALA A 108 0.69 -6.47 -12.27
N ARG A 109 0.87 -7.28 -13.33
CA ARG A 109 -0.25 -7.88 -14.06
C ARG A 109 -1.15 -8.73 -13.16
N ARG A 110 -0.57 -9.54 -12.28
CA ARG A 110 -1.30 -10.40 -11.34
C ARG A 110 -2.05 -9.58 -10.28
N LEU A 111 -1.40 -8.55 -9.74
CA LEU A 111 -1.97 -7.65 -8.76
C LEU A 111 -3.17 -6.89 -9.35
N CYS A 112 -3.01 -6.31 -10.54
CA CYS A 112 -4.08 -5.65 -11.30
C CYS A 112 -5.28 -6.57 -11.54
N ALA A 113 -5.04 -7.79 -12.04
CA ALA A 113 -6.10 -8.78 -12.25
C ALA A 113 -6.83 -9.15 -10.96
N PHE A 114 -6.09 -9.36 -9.85
CA PHE A 114 -6.67 -9.65 -8.54
C PHE A 114 -7.57 -8.52 -8.03
N MET A 115 -7.21 -7.27 -8.30
CA MET A 115 -8.00 -6.09 -7.91
C MET A 115 -9.15 -5.78 -8.88
N GLY A 116 -9.38 -6.60 -9.91
CA GLY A 116 -10.47 -6.40 -10.88
C GLY A 116 -10.14 -5.41 -12.00
N PHE A 117 -8.85 -5.08 -12.20
CA PHE A 117 -8.38 -4.18 -13.25
C PHE A 117 -7.48 -4.94 -14.23
N PRO A 118 -8.01 -5.81 -15.12
CA PRO A 118 -7.16 -6.49 -16.09
C PRO A 118 -6.42 -5.48 -16.97
N VAL A 119 -5.15 -5.75 -17.24
CA VAL A 119 -4.24 -4.89 -18.02
C VAL A 119 -3.60 -5.68 -19.13
N ASP A 120 -3.42 -5.05 -20.29
CA ASP A 120 -2.75 -5.65 -21.45
C ASP A 120 -1.22 -5.74 -21.27
N GLY A 121 -0.65 -4.94 -20.37
CA GLY A 121 0.79 -4.87 -20.07
C GLY A 121 1.44 -3.56 -20.53
N SER A 122 0.70 -2.68 -21.20
CA SER A 122 1.15 -1.34 -21.58
C SER A 122 1.20 -0.40 -20.37
N ALA A 123 2.09 0.60 -20.44
CA ALA A 123 2.21 1.60 -19.38
C ALA A 123 0.92 2.42 -19.20
N GLU A 124 0.17 2.68 -20.27
CA GLU A 124 -1.10 3.40 -20.23
C GLU A 124 -2.18 2.61 -19.46
N ASP A 125 -2.30 1.30 -19.70
CA ASP A 125 -3.23 0.44 -18.96
C ASP A 125 -2.90 0.40 -17.47
N TYR A 126 -1.61 0.35 -17.12
CA TYR A 126 -1.20 0.43 -15.72
C TYR A 126 -1.51 1.80 -15.10
N ARG A 127 -1.35 2.90 -15.84
CA ARG A 127 -1.74 4.24 -15.36
C ARG A 127 -3.25 4.31 -15.11
N ARG A 128 -4.07 3.80 -16.03
CA ARG A 128 -5.52 3.76 -15.88
C ARG A 128 -5.97 2.88 -14.70
N ALA A 129 -5.38 1.70 -14.55
CA ALA A 129 -5.63 0.84 -13.39
C ALA A 129 -5.23 1.55 -12.09
N GLY A 130 -4.02 2.14 -12.06
CA GLY A 130 -3.49 2.87 -10.91
C GLY A 130 -4.37 4.02 -10.44
N ALA A 131 -4.99 4.75 -11.38
CA ALA A 131 -5.91 5.85 -11.04
C ALA A 131 -7.18 5.38 -10.30
N SER A 132 -7.54 4.11 -10.42
CA SER A 132 -8.69 3.51 -9.73
C SER A 132 -8.30 2.78 -8.43
N ILE A 133 -7.01 2.50 -8.22
CA ILE A 133 -6.52 1.76 -7.06
C ILE A 133 -6.34 2.72 -5.87
N PRO A 134 -6.90 2.43 -4.68
CA PRO A 134 -6.69 3.26 -3.51
C PRO A 134 -5.30 3.03 -2.94
N PHE A 135 -4.36 3.87 -3.34
CA PHE A 135 -3.02 3.88 -2.76
C PHE A 135 -2.96 4.66 -1.45
N VAL A 136 -1.95 4.33 -0.65
CA VAL A 136 -1.51 5.11 0.51
C VAL A 136 0.02 5.18 0.46
N VAL A 137 0.57 6.38 0.62
CA VAL A 137 2.01 6.59 0.78
C VAL A 137 2.26 6.94 2.24
N LEU A 138 2.95 6.06 2.95
CA LEU A 138 3.40 6.29 4.32
C LEU A 138 4.73 7.03 4.27
N VAL A 139 4.85 8.12 5.02
CA VAL A 139 6.03 8.99 5.05
C VAL A 139 6.60 8.96 6.46
N GLU A 140 7.85 8.53 6.61
CA GLU A 140 8.56 8.46 7.91
C GLU A 140 8.60 9.82 8.58
N ASP A 141 8.08 9.98 9.79
CA ASP A 141 8.15 11.23 10.56
C ASP A 141 9.59 11.57 10.97
N LEU A 142 9.88 12.86 11.08
CA LEU A 142 11.19 13.32 11.55
C LEU A 142 11.29 12.94 13.04
N SER A 143 12.36 12.22 13.38
CA SER A 143 12.76 11.92 14.76
C SER A 143 13.31 13.15 15.47
#